data_AF-A0A3N1HYE3-F1
#
_entry.id   AF-A0A3N1HYE3-F1
#
_cell.length_a   1.000
_cell.length_b   1.000
_cell.length_c   1.000
_cell.angle_alpha   90.00
_cell.angle_beta   90.00
_cell.angle_gamma   90.00
#
_symmetry.space_group_name_H-M   'P 1'
#
loop_
_entity.id
_entity.type
_entity.pdbx_description
1 polymer ?
#
loop_
_entity_poly.entity_id
_entity_poly.type
_entity_poly.pdbx_seq_one_letter_code
_entity_poly.pdbx_strand_id
1 'polypeptide(L)'
;MCVKERNSAVTSKITTRSSGSRLPVRALLAALLGMAALLGVAPGPARAAASGGTVHIWGSQVRVRQCASTTCGLASSERLTNVSVYAYCQRRGDRVTDGPYYNHYWVEIVTPQGWLGWVSAVYVSGGSNDGPVPGVPTETDSSPVYCEYP
;
A
#
# COMPACT_ATOMS: atom_id res chain seq x y z
N MET A 1 -6.40 17.84 31.45
CA MET A 1 -6.77 19.23 31.13
C MET A 1 -7.57 19.21 29.82
N CYS A 2 -8.74 19.83 29.84
CA CYS A 2 -9.70 19.92 28.74
C CYS A 2 -9.29 20.97 27.70
N VAL A 3 -9.76 20.78 26.45
CA VAL A 3 -10.48 21.71 25.55
C VAL A 3 -10.44 21.05 24.15
N LYS A 4 -11.53 20.43 23.65
CA LYS A 4 -12.79 21.00 23.11
C LYS A 4 -12.48 21.78 21.81
N GLU A 5 -12.90 21.30 20.63
CA GLU A 5 -14.11 21.71 19.88
C GLU A 5 -13.93 21.20 18.42
N ARG A 6 -14.90 20.95 17.55
CA ARG A 6 -16.37 20.91 17.58
C ARG A 6 -16.84 20.14 16.33
N ASN A 7 -17.89 19.35 16.52
CA ASN A 7 -18.92 18.87 15.60
C ASN A 7 -18.92 19.37 14.14
N SER A 8 -19.24 18.44 13.23
CA SER A 8 -20.51 18.53 12.48
C SER A 8 -20.98 17.16 12.04
N ALA A 9 -22.10 16.74 12.62
CA ALA A 9 -22.87 15.58 12.22
C ALA A 9 -23.82 15.93 11.07
N VAL A 10 -23.91 15.02 10.11
CA VAL A 10 -25.12 14.51 9.43
C VAL A 10 -26.32 15.45 9.32
N THR A 11 -26.73 15.74 8.08
CA THR A 11 -28.12 15.57 7.60
C THR A 11 -28.18 15.95 6.12
N SER A 12 -28.51 14.99 5.25
CA SER A 12 -29.17 15.33 3.99
C SER A 12 -30.33 14.35 3.79
N LYS A 13 -31.53 14.92 3.87
CA LYS A 13 -32.82 14.23 3.86
C LYS A 13 -33.08 13.67 2.46
N ILE A 14 -33.13 12.36 2.31
CA ILE A 14 -33.67 11.72 1.10
C ILE A 14 -35.19 11.77 1.23
N THR A 15 -35.78 12.80 0.63
CA THR A 15 -37.24 12.89 0.45
C THR A 15 -37.59 12.27 -0.90
N THR A 16 -37.98 11.01 -0.87
CA THR A 16 -38.60 10.32 -2.00
C THR A 16 -39.99 10.92 -2.24
N ARG A 17 -40.16 11.71 -3.30
CA ARG A 17 -41.49 12.05 -3.82
C ARG A 17 -41.80 11.17 -5.02
N SER A 18 -42.59 10.13 -4.75
CA SER A 18 -43.39 9.44 -5.75
C SER A 18 -44.46 10.39 -6.25
N SER A 19 -44.53 10.63 -7.56
CA SER A 19 -45.74 11.13 -8.20
C SER A 19 -45.77 10.64 -9.65
N GLY A 20 -46.55 9.58 -9.88
CA GLY A 20 -46.94 9.19 -11.22
C GLY A 20 -47.91 10.20 -11.81
N SER A 21 -47.80 10.43 -13.11
CA SER A 21 -48.91 10.88 -13.97
C SER A 21 -48.59 10.47 -15.40
N ARG A 22 -49.58 9.80 -16.00
CA ARG A 22 -49.58 9.23 -17.34
C ARG A 22 -49.89 10.33 -18.37
N LEU A 23 -49.46 10.10 -19.62
CA LEU A 23 -50.05 10.50 -20.94
C LEU A 23 -48.93 10.81 -21.96
N PRO A 24 -49.16 10.75 -23.28
CA PRO A 24 -49.61 9.60 -24.08
C PRO A 24 -48.68 9.33 -25.29
N VAL A 25 -48.78 8.11 -25.83
CA VAL A 25 -48.04 7.61 -27.00
C VAL A 25 -48.47 8.32 -28.29
N ARG A 26 -47.55 8.99 -29.00
CA ARG A 26 -47.35 9.00 -30.47
C ARG A 26 -46.53 10.21 -30.93
N ALA A 27 -45.75 9.97 -31.99
CA ALA A 27 -45.02 10.91 -32.87
C ALA A 27 -43.54 11.10 -32.50
N LEU A 28 -42.64 10.32 -33.11
CA LEU A 28 -42.11 10.43 -34.49
C LEU A 28 -40.74 11.15 -34.50
N LEU A 29 -39.71 10.31 -34.44
CA LEU A 29 -38.46 10.39 -35.22
C LEU A 29 -37.95 11.79 -35.63
N ALA A 30 -36.93 12.28 -34.93
CA ALA A 30 -35.92 13.14 -35.54
C ALA A 30 -34.59 13.06 -34.77
N ALA A 31 -33.54 12.63 -35.49
CA ALA A 31 -32.13 12.88 -35.24
C ALA A 31 -31.50 12.36 -33.92
N LEU A 32 -31.24 11.05 -33.85
CA LEU A 32 -30.18 10.49 -32.99
C LEU A 32 -28.89 10.31 -33.81
N LEU A 33 -28.25 11.41 -34.18
CA LEU A 33 -26.87 11.44 -34.66
C LEU A 33 -26.17 12.62 -33.99
N GLY A 34 -25.40 12.34 -32.94
CA GLY A 34 -24.45 13.31 -32.38
C GLY A 34 -24.46 13.41 -30.86
N MET A 35 -24.04 12.36 -30.15
CA MET A 35 -23.42 12.55 -28.83
C MET A 35 -22.53 11.34 -28.49
N ALA A 36 -21.39 11.25 -29.19
CA ALA A 36 -20.29 10.35 -28.87
C ALA A 36 -19.08 11.18 -28.42
N ALA A 37 -19.20 11.84 -27.28
CA ALA A 37 -18.12 12.46 -26.50
C ALA A 37 -18.81 12.86 -25.18
N LEU A 38 -18.55 12.27 -24.02
CA LEU A 38 -17.34 12.45 -23.22
C LEU A 38 -17.40 11.42 -22.07
N LEU A 39 -17.03 10.17 -22.32
CA LEU A 39 -16.61 9.27 -21.24
C LEU A 39 -15.10 9.13 -21.36
N GLY A 40 -14.40 10.18 -20.95
CA GLY A 40 -12.95 10.14 -20.78
C GLY A 40 -12.63 9.13 -19.68
N VAL A 41 -12.35 7.89 -20.07
CA VAL A 41 -11.55 6.99 -19.23
C VAL A 41 -10.16 7.59 -19.24
N ALA A 42 -9.88 8.47 -18.28
CA ALA A 42 -8.51 8.86 -18.01
C ALA A 42 -7.77 7.57 -17.59
N PRO A 43 -6.68 7.16 -18.27
CA PRO A 43 -5.81 6.16 -17.70
C PRO A 43 -5.34 6.71 -16.35
N GLY A 44 -5.65 5.99 -15.27
CA GLY A 44 -5.10 6.31 -13.96
C GLY A 44 -3.56 6.34 -14.04
N PRO A 45 -2.87 7.04 -13.11
CA PRO A 45 -1.42 7.04 -13.11
C PRO A 45 -0.93 5.60 -13.15
N ALA A 46 -0.13 5.26 -14.15
CA ALA A 46 0.55 3.98 -14.20
C ALA A 46 1.43 3.92 -12.95
N ARG A 47 1.03 3.13 -11.95
CA ARG A 47 1.89 2.81 -10.82
C ARG A 47 3.16 2.23 -11.43
N ALA A 48 4.30 2.87 -11.16
CA ALA A 48 5.59 2.33 -11.55
C ALA A 48 5.62 0.86 -11.14
N ALA A 49 5.93 -0.03 -12.10
CA ALA A 49 6.11 -1.43 -11.80
C ALA A 49 7.16 -1.50 -10.69
N ALA A 50 6.77 -2.08 -9.55
CA ALA A 50 7.70 -2.26 -8.45
C ALA A 50 8.94 -2.96 -8.99
N SER A 51 10.08 -2.30 -8.93
CA SER A 51 11.37 -2.86 -9.31
C SER A 51 11.87 -3.81 -8.21
N GLY A 52 10.97 -4.64 -7.69
CA GLY A 52 11.25 -5.57 -6.61
C GLY A 52 11.89 -6.86 -7.07
N GLY A 53 12.39 -7.64 -6.11
CA GLY A 53 13.03 -8.93 -6.33
C GLY A 53 12.69 -9.93 -5.24
N THR A 54 12.95 -11.21 -5.50
CA THR A 54 12.79 -12.25 -4.47
C THR A 54 13.96 -12.18 -3.49
N VAL A 55 13.65 -12.12 -2.20
CA VAL A 55 14.60 -12.16 -1.10
C VAL A 55 14.32 -13.35 -0.19
N HIS A 56 15.31 -13.82 0.56
CA HIS A 56 15.17 -14.94 1.47
C HIS A 56 15.29 -14.50 2.93
N ILE A 57 14.27 -14.79 3.74
CA ILE A 57 14.24 -14.54 5.18
C ILE A 57 14.90 -15.70 5.90
N TRP A 58 16.08 -15.47 6.51
CA TRP A 58 16.84 -16.51 7.22
C TRP A 58 16.37 -16.68 8.68
N GLY A 59 15.84 -15.62 9.28
CA GLY A 59 15.41 -15.62 10.68
C GLY A 59 14.22 -16.54 10.95
N SER A 60 13.99 -16.83 12.22
CA SER A 60 12.82 -17.59 12.69
C SER A 60 11.80 -16.69 13.40
N GLN A 61 10.52 -16.98 13.22
CA GLN A 61 9.41 -16.27 13.87
C GLN A 61 9.43 -14.75 13.64
N VAL A 62 9.92 -14.33 12.46
CA VAL A 62 10.09 -12.93 12.09
C VAL A 62 8.72 -12.28 11.91
N ARG A 63 8.52 -11.13 12.55
CA ARG A 63 7.28 -10.36 12.52
C ARG A 63 7.32 -9.29 11.43
N VAL A 64 6.19 -9.13 10.74
CA VAL A 64 5.99 -8.12 9.69
C VAL A 64 5.25 -6.93 10.28
N ARG A 65 5.72 -5.72 9.99
CA ARG A 65 5.27 -4.48 10.62
C ARG A 65 4.64 -3.52 9.63
N GLN A 66 3.82 -2.60 10.12
CA GLN A 66 3.15 -1.60 9.29
C GLN A 66 4.10 -0.51 8.79
N CYS A 67 5.24 -0.31 9.44
CA CYS A 67 6.25 0.66 9.03
C CYS A 67 7.67 0.15 9.36
N ALA A 68 8.69 0.89 8.91
CA ALA A 68 10.12 0.61 9.15
C ALA A 68 10.59 0.93 10.58
N SER A 69 9.83 0.48 11.58
CA SER A 69 10.13 0.69 13.00
C SER A 69 9.67 -0.50 13.83
N THR A 70 10.41 -0.82 14.89
CA THR A 70 10.02 -1.84 15.86
C THR A 70 8.85 -1.41 16.75
N THR A 71 8.52 -0.12 16.77
CA THR A 71 7.42 0.47 17.54
C THR A 71 6.09 0.42 16.79
N CYS A 72 6.12 0.25 15.46
CA CYS A 72 4.92 0.10 14.65
C CYS A 72 4.19 -1.21 14.94
N GLY A 73 2.86 -1.16 14.77
CA GLY A 73 1.98 -2.31 14.83
C GLY A 73 2.36 -3.39 13.83
N LEU A 74 1.83 -4.59 14.04
CA LEU A 74 2.04 -5.70 13.11
C LEU A 74 1.15 -5.52 11.89
N ALA A 75 1.71 -5.76 10.71
CA ALA A 75 0.92 -5.78 9.47
C ALA A 75 0.06 -7.06 9.38
N SER A 76 0.52 -8.15 9.99
CA SER A 76 -0.20 -9.41 10.08
C SER A 76 0.22 -10.20 11.32
N SER A 77 -0.55 -11.23 11.68
CA SER A 77 -0.19 -12.21 12.73
C SER A 77 0.74 -13.31 12.20
N GLU A 78 1.05 -13.30 10.90
CA GLU A 78 1.91 -14.28 10.25
C GLU A 78 3.36 -14.17 10.76
N ARG A 79 4.03 -15.31 10.84
CA ARG A 79 5.41 -15.42 11.27
C ARG A 79 6.26 -16.04 10.19
N LEU A 80 7.21 -15.28 9.67
CA LEU A 80 8.10 -15.74 8.62
C LEU A 80 9.25 -16.54 9.23
N THR A 81 9.53 -17.71 8.67
CA THR A 81 10.64 -18.57 9.08
C THR A 81 11.19 -19.26 7.85
N ASN A 82 12.47 -19.05 7.53
CA ASN A 82 13.17 -19.72 6.43
C ASN A 82 12.35 -19.73 5.12
N VAL A 83 11.99 -18.55 4.62
CA VAL A 83 11.04 -18.40 3.51
C VAL A 83 11.49 -17.33 2.52
N SER A 84 11.26 -17.59 1.24
CA SER A 84 11.49 -16.61 0.18
C SER A 84 10.22 -15.81 -0.08
N VAL A 85 10.36 -14.49 -0.12
CA VAL A 85 9.26 -13.53 -0.30
C VAL A 85 9.64 -12.50 -1.36
N TYR A 86 8.64 -11.86 -1.95
CA TYR A 86 8.88 -10.75 -2.87
C TYR A 86 9.10 -9.46 -2.08
N ALA A 87 10.22 -8.78 -2.33
CA ALA A 87 10.56 -7.49 -1.77
C ALA A 87 10.33 -6.40 -2.81
N TYR A 88 9.66 -5.32 -2.43
CA TYR A 88 9.35 -4.19 -3.29
C TYR A 88 10.49 -3.18 -3.31
N CYS A 89 10.92 -2.81 -2.11
CA CYS A 89 11.95 -1.81 -1.90
C CYS A 89 12.43 -1.84 -0.45
N GLN A 90 13.34 -0.94 -0.10
CA GLN A 90 13.88 -0.80 1.23
C GLN A 90 14.17 0.66 1.59
N ARG A 91 14.17 0.95 2.89
CA ARG A 91 14.52 2.27 3.43
C ARG A 91 15.21 2.17 4.78
N ARG A 92 15.77 3.28 5.25
CA ARG A 92 16.26 3.39 6.62
C ARG A 92 15.11 3.58 7.62
N GLY A 93 15.27 2.98 8.79
CA GLY A 93 14.33 3.03 9.90
C GLY A 93 15.02 2.72 11.22
N ASP A 94 14.29 2.11 12.16
CA ASP A 94 14.86 1.74 13.46
C ASP A 94 16.00 0.72 13.32
N ARG A 95 17.01 0.84 14.18
CA ARG A 95 18.03 -0.19 14.33
C ARG A 95 17.42 -1.46 14.93
N VAL A 96 17.59 -2.60 14.26
CA VAL A 96 17.32 -3.93 14.83
C VAL A 96 18.63 -4.66 15.02
N THR A 97 18.76 -5.43 16.10
CA THR A 97 19.93 -6.25 16.41
C THR A 97 19.49 -7.68 16.68
N ASP A 98 20.19 -8.65 16.11
CA ASP A 98 20.03 -10.09 16.38
C ASP A 98 21.42 -10.74 16.47
N GLY A 99 21.81 -11.16 17.68
CA GLY A 99 23.15 -11.64 17.97
C GLY A 99 24.23 -10.63 17.56
N PRO A 100 25.21 -11.00 16.72
CA PRO A 100 26.27 -10.11 16.25
C PRO A 100 25.80 -9.16 15.12
N TYR A 101 24.62 -9.38 14.57
CA TYR A 101 24.12 -8.63 13.43
C TYR A 101 23.26 -7.44 13.86
N TYR A 102 23.37 -6.34 13.14
CA TYR A 102 22.42 -5.23 13.24
C TYR A 102 22.19 -4.59 11.88
N ASN A 103 21.02 -3.97 11.71
CA ASN A 103 20.71 -3.24 10.48
C ASN A 103 19.70 -2.12 10.73
N HIS A 104 19.93 -0.95 10.13
CA HIS A 104 18.96 0.15 10.05
C HIS A 104 18.05 0.07 8.82
N TYR A 105 18.36 -0.80 7.85
CA TYR A 105 17.52 -1.00 6.68
C TYR A 105 16.32 -1.89 7.01
N TRP A 106 15.19 -1.54 6.43
CA TRP A 106 13.94 -2.29 6.44
C TRP A 106 13.52 -2.53 5.01
N VAL A 107 12.92 -3.68 4.76
CA VAL A 107 12.49 -4.14 3.45
C VAL A 107 10.97 -4.30 3.47
N GLU A 108 10.29 -3.70 2.50
CA GLU A 108 8.87 -3.90 2.29
C GLU A 108 8.66 -5.17 1.46
N ILE A 109 7.86 -6.09 1.97
CA ILE A 109 7.63 -7.42 1.41
C ILE A 109 6.14 -7.72 1.30
N VAL A 110 5.80 -8.68 0.44
CA VAL A 110 4.51 -9.40 0.52
C VAL A 110 4.76 -10.78 1.13
N THR A 111 4.05 -11.07 2.23
CA THR A 111 4.14 -12.36 2.89
C THR A 111 3.53 -13.47 2.03
N PRO A 112 3.84 -14.76 2.31
CA PRO A 112 3.20 -15.88 1.63
C PRO A 112 1.66 -15.87 1.67
N GLN A 113 1.06 -15.31 2.73
CA GLN A 113 -0.40 -15.14 2.83
C GLN A 113 -0.92 -13.85 2.18
N GLY A 114 -0.07 -13.07 1.51
CA GLY A 114 -0.47 -11.89 0.75
C GLY A 114 -0.52 -10.58 1.54
N TRP A 115 0.07 -10.52 2.74
CA TRP A 115 0.11 -9.28 3.53
C TRP A 115 1.31 -8.43 3.12
N LEU A 116 1.06 -7.15 2.86
CA LEU A 116 2.13 -6.18 2.65
C LEU A 116 2.65 -5.67 4.01
N GLY A 117 3.97 -5.58 4.17
CA GLY A 117 4.55 -4.86 5.29
C GLY A 117 6.06 -4.97 5.36
N TRP A 118 6.60 -4.54 6.49
CA TRP A 118 8.01 -4.26 6.70
C TRP A 118 8.70 -5.31 7.57
N VAL A 119 9.85 -5.78 7.11
CA VAL A 119 10.78 -6.63 7.87
C VAL A 119 12.13 -5.95 7.95
N SER A 120 12.82 -6.05 9.09
CA SER A 120 14.19 -5.54 9.18
C SER A 120 15.12 -6.36 8.28
N ALA A 121 16.01 -5.68 7.56
CA ALA A 121 17.03 -6.29 6.71
C ALA A 121 18.01 -7.17 7.51
N VAL A 122 18.04 -7.07 8.85
CA VAL A 122 18.79 -8.00 9.69
C VAL A 122 18.37 -9.45 9.44
N TYR A 123 17.10 -9.70 9.09
CA TYR A 123 16.54 -11.03 8.84
C TYR A 123 16.56 -11.44 7.36
N VAL A 124 17.13 -10.61 6.48
CA VAL A 124 17.16 -10.85 5.02
C VAL A 124 18.55 -11.33 4.61
N SER A 125 18.60 -12.38 3.81
CA SER A 125 19.85 -12.99 3.35
C SER A 125 20.53 -12.15 2.26
N GLY A 126 21.86 -12.27 2.15
CA GLY A 126 22.65 -11.67 1.07
C GLY A 126 23.05 -10.21 1.27
N GLY A 127 22.54 -9.53 2.31
CA GLY A 127 22.97 -8.19 2.69
C GLY A 127 24.24 -8.17 3.54
N SER A 128 24.91 -7.03 3.58
CA SER A 128 25.97 -6.76 4.55
C SER A 128 25.38 -6.29 5.89
N ASN A 129 26.14 -6.45 6.97
CA ASN A 129 25.77 -5.88 8.26
C ASN A 129 25.63 -4.35 8.14
N ASP A 130 24.50 -3.81 8.57
CA ASP A 130 24.09 -2.41 8.42
C ASP A 130 24.10 -1.82 7.00
N GLY A 131 24.02 -2.67 5.98
CA GLY A 131 23.88 -2.24 4.59
C GLY A 131 22.51 -2.55 3.97
N PRO A 132 22.21 -1.94 2.83
CA PRO A 132 21.04 -2.29 2.04
C PRO A 132 21.13 -3.73 1.52
N VAL A 133 19.98 -4.36 1.33
CA VAL A 133 19.86 -5.66 0.65
C VAL A 133 20.16 -5.47 -0.84
N PRO A 134 21.15 -6.18 -1.41
CA PRO A 134 21.47 -6.09 -2.84
C PRO A 134 20.28 -6.46 -3.73
N GLY A 135 20.07 -5.69 -4.80
CA GLY A 135 18.99 -5.93 -5.76
C GLY A 135 17.61 -5.45 -5.31
N VAL A 136 17.46 -4.97 -4.08
CA VAL A 136 16.22 -4.31 -3.61
C VAL A 136 16.36 -2.79 -3.80
N PRO A 137 15.44 -2.12 -4.52
CA PRO A 137 15.46 -0.67 -4.70
C PRO A 137 15.47 0.06 -3.36
N THR A 138 16.35 1.04 -3.21
CA THR A 138 16.42 1.86 -1.99
C THR A 138 15.65 3.15 -2.21
N GLU A 139 14.73 3.48 -1.29
CA GLU A 139 14.11 4.79 -1.22
C GLU A 139 15.18 5.84 -0.95
N THR A 140 15.26 6.84 -1.80
CA THR A 140 16.14 8.00 -1.64
C THR A 140 15.35 9.28 -1.89
N ASP A 141 15.83 10.40 -1.36
CA ASP A 141 15.20 11.73 -1.58
C ASP A 141 15.11 12.14 -3.06
N SER A 142 15.84 11.44 -3.94
CA SER A 142 15.96 11.70 -5.37
C SER A 142 15.32 10.62 -6.25
N SER A 143 14.82 9.53 -5.68
CA SER A 143 14.18 8.43 -6.41
C SER A 143 12.76 8.21 -5.91
N PRO A 144 11.73 8.30 -6.77
CA PRO A 144 10.33 8.08 -6.39
C PRO A 144 10.01 6.59 -6.23
N VAL A 145 10.98 5.78 -5.81
CA VAL A 145 10.67 4.46 -5.23
C VAL A 145 9.98 4.77 -3.92
N TYR A 146 8.68 5.05 -4.00
CA TYR A 146 7.82 5.21 -2.84
C TYR A 146 7.72 3.86 -2.19
N CYS A 147 8.55 3.67 -1.17
CA CYS A 147 8.39 2.58 -0.24
C CYS A 147 7.25 2.90 0.70
N GLU A 148 6.05 2.83 0.16
CA GLU A 148 4.81 2.71 0.89
C GLU A 148 3.76 2.47 -0.18
N TYR A 149 3.02 1.38 -0.06
CA TYR A 149 1.75 1.32 -0.77
C TYR A 149 0.88 2.50 -0.28
N PRO A 150 0.29 3.32 -1.19
CA PRO A 150 -0.64 4.38 -0.81
C PRO A 150 -1.97 3.84 -0.30
#